data_AF-A0A1V5C1V7-F1
#
_entry.id   AF-A0A1V5C1V7-F1
#
_cell.length_a   1.000
_cell.length_b   1.000
_cell.length_c   1.000
_cell.angle_alpha   90.00
_cell.angle_beta   90.00
_cell.angle_gamma   90.00
#
_symmetry.space_group_name_H-M   'P 1'
#
loop_
_entity.id
_entity.type
_entity.pdbx_description
1 polymer ?
#
loop_
_entity_poly.entity_id
_entity_poly.type
_entity_poly.pdbx_seq_one_letter_code
_entity_poly.pdbx_strand_id
1 'polypeptide(L)'
;MIEVKSSITGADMLLVLQGMVRQGMDAMKIAQVYHLLKESTAEKIDDATLERINKILLGTEKKERNLADEVREWVLSSSGVFLSSDVVKELGLSSRVDKQNLSKILERLRTEGVIDRHGDKRGCYRLRENNLEAMNILAPSEKEVEIVYPLYLDSWFVTLPRNIIIIAGEPDSGKTAWLLNFVKLNMEHFDIHYFNSEMGEMELRSRLSKFAIPLKDWQKVHRWERSGNFADVIRPDSVNVIDFLEITEEHYRIGTWIKQIHDRLRKGIAIIAIQKKRGADVGRGGDVTLEKPRLYINLSPGKAKIVKCKNWKHEDTNPNGMELEFRLVKGCEFKIDKLWEKPEPPAPKKARSYREFVAEGTA
;
A
#
# COMPACT_ATOMS: atom_id res chain seq x y z
N MET A 1 -65.07 9.10 37.89
CA MET A 1 -63.77 8.39 38.10
C MET A 1 -63.77 7.22 37.15
N ILE A 2 -62.88 7.21 36.16
CA ILE A 2 -62.70 6.07 35.26
C ILE A 2 -61.76 5.11 35.99
N GLU A 3 -62.27 3.97 36.46
CA GLU A 3 -61.41 2.88 36.91
C GLU A 3 -60.67 2.32 35.70
N VAL A 4 -59.42 2.75 35.52
CA VAL A 4 -58.50 2.12 34.58
C VAL A 4 -58.04 0.81 35.23
N LYS A 5 -58.72 -0.30 34.92
CA LYS A 5 -58.17 -1.63 35.21
C LYS A 5 -56.93 -1.82 34.34
N SER A 6 -55.74 -1.78 34.93
CA SER A 6 -54.48 -2.03 34.22
C SER A 6 -54.46 -3.46 33.71
N SER A 7 -54.48 -3.63 32.39
CA SER A 7 -54.44 -4.92 31.68
C SER A 7 -53.02 -5.34 31.30
N ILE A 8 -52.04 -5.07 32.16
CA ILE A 8 -50.64 -5.45 31.88
C ILE A 8 -50.53 -6.96 31.98
N THR A 9 -50.10 -7.61 30.90
CA THR A 9 -49.88 -9.06 30.86
C THR A 9 -48.45 -9.42 31.23
N GLY A 10 -48.20 -10.70 31.51
CA GLY A 10 -46.84 -11.20 31.73
C GLY A 10 -45.90 -10.97 30.54
N ALA A 11 -46.43 -11.00 29.31
CA ALA A 11 -45.66 -10.73 28.10
C ALA A 11 -45.25 -9.26 27.97
N ASP A 12 -46.14 -8.33 28.34
CA ASP A 12 -45.84 -6.89 28.35
C ASP A 12 -44.74 -6.56 29.37
N MET A 13 -44.81 -7.20 30.55
CA MET A 13 -43.80 -7.05 31.58
C MET A 13 -42.43 -7.55 31.11
N LEU A 14 -42.38 -8.70 30.42
CA LEU A 14 -41.13 -9.23 29.85
C LEU A 14 -40.51 -8.25 28.84
N LEU A 15 -41.32 -7.65 27.95
CA LEU A 15 -40.85 -6.67 26.97
C LEU A 15 -40.29 -5.40 27.60
N VAL A 16 -40.94 -4.88 28.65
CA VAL A 16 -40.47 -3.71 29.40
C VAL A 16 -39.11 -4.00 30.04
N LEU A 17 -38.98 -5.12 30.74
CA LEU A 17 -37.73 -5.50 31.41
C LEU A 17 -36.58 -5.71 30.41
N GLN A 18 -36.85 -6.35 29.27
CA GLN A 18 -35.86 -6.49 28.19
C GLN A 18 -35.44 -5.13 27.60
N GLY A 19 -36.38 -4.20 27.46
CA GLY A 19 -36.07 -2.82 27.04
C GLY A 19 -35.11 -2.12 28.01
N MET A 20 -35.33 -2.27 29.32
CA MET A 20 -34.46 -1.73 30.36
C MET A 20 -33.06 -2.32 30.34
N VAL A 21 -32.94 -3.65 30.12
CA VAL A 21 -31.64 -4.33 29.95
C VAL A 21 -30.88 -3.78 28.74
N ARG A 22 -31.55 -3.59 27.60
CA ARG A 22 -30.94 -3.03 26.38
C ARG A 22 -30.42 -1.61 26.60
N GLN A 23 -31.14 -0.82 27.39
CA GLN A 23 -30.74 0.54 27.78
C GLN A 23 -29.64 0.57 28.84
N GLY A 24 -29.17 -0.59 29.32
CA GLY A 24 -28.09 -0.69 30.30
C GLY A 24 -28.50 -0.24 31.70
N MET A 25 -29.78 -0.34 32.06
CA MET A 25 -30.25 0.02 33.40
C MET A 25 -29.69 -0.92 34.46
N ASP A 26 -29.45 -0.38 35.65
CA ASP A 26 -28.95 -1.11 36.81
C ASP A 26 -29.90 -2.23 37.27
N ALA A 27 -29.35 -3.36 37.70
CA ALA A 27 -30.11 -4.55 38.08
C ALA A 27 -31.08 -4.29 39.25
N MET A 28 -30.73 -3.40 40.18
CA MET A 28 -31.60 -3.03 41.29
C MET A 28 -32.81 -2.23 40.79
N LYS A 29 -32.62 -1.35 39.79
CA LYS A 29 -33.72 -0.62 39.14
C LYS A 29 -34.64 -1.52 38.34
N ILE A 30 -34.08 -2.51 37.64
CA ILE A 30 -34.87 -3.51 36.89
C ILE A 30 -35.73 -4.34 37.85
N ALA A 31 -35.17 -4.78 38.99
CA ALA A 31 -35.92 -5.50 40.01
C ALA A 31 -37.05 -4.65 40.63
N GLN A 32 -36.79 -3.37 40.90
CA GLN A 32 -37.82 -2.44 41.41
C GLN A 32 -38.98 -2.28 40.42
N VAL A 33 -38.69 -2.13 39.12
CA VAL A 33 -39.73 -2.03 38.09
C VAL A 33 -40.50 -3.34 37.93
N TYR A 34 -39.83 -4.49 38.02
CA TYR A 34 -40.52 -5.78 38.06
C TYR A 34 -41.53 -5.88 39.21
N HIS A 35 -41.15 -5.46 40.44
CA HIS A 35 -42.06 -5.48 41.58
C HIS A 35 -43.29 -4.59 41.38
N LEU A 36 -43.11 -3.37 40.86
CA LEU A 36 -44.20 -2.44 40.56
C LEU A 36 -45.15 -2.98 39.47
N LEU A 37 -44.60 -3.59 38.43
CA LEU A 37 -45.40 -4.18 37.34
C LEU A 37 -46.14 -5.45 37.79
N LYS A 38 -45.54 -6.24 38.69
CA LYS A 38 -46.16 -7.44 39.25
C LYS A 38 -47.41 -7.11 40.07
N GLU A 39 -47.41 -6.02 40.84
CA GLU A 39 -48.58 -5.56 41.61
C GLU A 39 -49.74 -5.12 40.70
N SER A 40 -49.42 -4.68 39.49
CA SER A 40 -50.39 -4.21 38.49
C SER A 40 -50.86 -5.30 37.52
N THR A 41 -50.32 -6.53 37.64
CA THR A 41 -50.64 -7.68 36.78
C THR A 41 -51.74 -8.52 37.43
N ALA A 42 -52.95 -8.53 36.85
CA ALA A 42 -54.09 -9.29 37.38
C ALA A 42 -54.10 -10.79 37.00
N GLU A 43 -53.31 -11.18 36.00
CA GLU A 43 -53.30 -12.54 35.45
C GLU A 43 -52.10 -13.37 35.94
N LYS A 44 -52.31 -14.69 36.04
CA LYS A 44 -51.23 -15.62 36.36
C LYS A 44 -50.26 -15.68 35.17
N ILE A 45 -49.03 -15.23 35.39
CA ILE A 45 -47.95 -15.30 34.40
C ILE A 45 -47.64 -16.77 34.12
N ASP A 46 -47.51 -17.15 32.85
CA ASP A 46 -47.15 -18.51 32.47
C ASP A 46 -45.70 -18.85 32.87
N ASP A 47 -45.44 -20.14 33.09
CA ASP A 47 -44.16 -20.61 33.64
C ASP A 47 -42.97 -20.31 32.71
N ALA A 48 -43.18 -20.29 31.38
CA ALA A 48 -42.13 -19.99 30.42
C ALA A 48 -41.73 -18.50 30.46
N THR A 49 -42.71 -17.61 30.57
CA THR A 49 -42.47 -16.17 30.74
C THR A 49 -41.81 -15.87 32.09
N LEU A 50 -42.23 -16.53 33.17
CA LEU A 50 -41.58 -16.42 34.49
C LEU A 50 -40.11 -16.86 34.46
N GLU A 51 -39.77 -17.95 33.76
CA GLU A 51 -38.39 -18.40 33.64
C GLU A 51 -37.49 -17.35 32.98
N ARG A 52 -37.99 -16.67 31.94
CA ARG A 52 -37.25 -15.61 31.23
C ARG A 52 -37.09 -14.35 32.08
N ILE A 53 -38.13 -13.95 32.80
CA ILE A 53 -38.05 -12.83 33.75
C ILE A 53 -37.02 -13.13 34.85
N ASN A 54 -37.00 -14.36 35.38
CA ASN A 54 -36.02 -14.76 36.39
C ASN A 54 -34.58 -14.70 35.84
N LYS A 55 -34.36 -15.09 34.57
CA LYS A 55 -33.04 -14.95 33.92
C LYS A 55 -32.60 -13.49 33.82
N ILE A 56 -33.52 -12.56 33.53
CA ILE A 56 -33.26 -11.11 33.53
C ILE A 56 -32.88 -10.61 34.91
N LEU A 57 -33.67 -10.95 35.93
CA LEU A 57 -33.45 -10.50 37.32
C LEU A 57 -32.16 -11.07 37.91
N LEU A 58 -31.80 -12.30 37.56
CA LEU A 58 -30.54 -12.94 37.97
C LEU A 58 -29.33 -12.44 37.16
N GLY A 59 -29.51 -11.54 36.19
CA GLY A 59 -28.43 -11.03 35.33
C GLY A 59 -27.80 -12.10 34.45
N THR A 60 -28.50 -13.23 34.24
CA THR A 60 -28.05 -14.35 33.41
C THR A 60 -28.59 -14.29 31.99
N GLU A 61 -29.50 -13.36 31.70
CA GLU A 61 -29.81 -12.93 30.33
C GLU A 61 -28.57 -12.17 29.80
N LYS A 62 -27.61 -12.93 29.24
CA LYS A 62 -26.47 -12.34 28.54
C LYS A 62 -27.03 -11.39 27.48
N LYS A 63 -26.49 -10.17 27.42
CA LYS A 63 -26.58 -9.33 26.21
C LYS A 63 -26.24 -10.23 25.04
N GLU A 64 -27.22 -10.65 24.26
CA GLU A 64 -26.99 -11.23 22.94
C GLU A 64 -26.45 -10.09 22.07
N ARG A 65 -25.17 -9.76 22.23
CA ARG A 65 -24.39 -9.37 21.06
C ARG A 65 -24.34 -10.63 20.22
N ASN A 66 -25.05 -10.60 19.09
CA ASN A 66 -25.10 -11.75 18.21
C ASN A 66 -23.66 -12.04 17.77
N LEU A 67 -23.19 -13.26 17.95
CA LEU A 67 -21.85 -13.69 17.51
C LEU A 67 -21.58 -13.27 16.05
N ALA A 68 -22.64 -13.20 15.22
CA ALA A 68 -22.56 -12.69 13.86
C ALA A 68 -22.09 -11.23 13.77
N ASP A 69 -22.60 -10.35 14.64
CA ASP A 69 -22.26 -8.93 14.65
C ASP A 69 -20.84 -8.71 15.16
N GLU A 70 -20.44 -9.42 16.22
CA GLU A 70 -19.07 -9.35 16.75
C GLU A 70 -18.04 -9.84 15.73
N VAL A 71 -18.33 -10.95 15.03
CA VAL A 71 -17.48 -11.43 13.95
C VAL A 71 -17.44 -10.43 12.80
N ARG A 72 -18.56 -9.79 12.45
CA ARG A 72 -18.61 -8.80 11.37
C ARG A 72 -17.81 -7.55 11.72
N GLU A 73 -17.96 -7.01 12.93
CA GLU A 73 -17.18 -5.87 13.42
C GLU A 73 -15.68 -6.19 13.42
N TRP A 74 -15.32 -7.38 13.93
CA TRP A 74 -13.93 -7.84 13.94
C TRP A 74 -13.37 -7.90 12.51
N VAL A 75 -14.10 -8.51 11.56
CA VAL A 75 -13.68 -8.62 10.16
C VAL A 75 -13.53 -7.26 9.49
N LEU A 76 -14.45 -6.32 9.73
CA LEU A 76 -14.39 -4.96 9.17
C LEU A 76 -13.25 -4.13 9.78
N SER A 77 -12.85 -4.42 11.02
CA SER A 77 -11.69 -3.80 11.66
C SER A 77 -10.36 -4.44 11.25
N SER A 78 -10.41 -5.66 10.71
CA SER A 78 -9.22 -6.40 10.29
C SER A 78 -8.67 -5.85 8.97
N SER A 79 -7.35 -5.67 8.89
CA SER A 79 -6.66 -5.29 7.66
C SER A 79 -5.89 -6.47 7.08
N GLY A 80 -6.04 -6.72 5.78
CA GLY A 80 -5.29 -7.77 5.07
C GLY A 80 -5.96 -9.14 5.13
N VAL A 81 -5.17 -10.17 5.42
CA VAL A 81 -5.58 -11.58 5.38
C VAL A 81 -5.68 -12.10 6.82
N PHE A 82 -6.76 -12.81 7.13
CA PHE A 82 -6.97 -13.40 8.46
C PHE A 82 -7.37 -14.87 8.36
N LEU A 83 -7.09 -15.63 9.41
CA LEU A 83 -7.54 -17.01 9.55
C LEU A 83 -8.77 -17.07 10.46
N SER A 84 -9.65 -18.04 10.21
CA SER A 84 -10.76 -18.34 11.12
C SER A 84 -10.28 -18.70 12.53
N SER A 85 -9.04 -19.20 12.68
CA SER A 85 -8.42 -19.46 13.98
C SER A 85 -8.10 -18.17 14.76
N ASP A 86 -7.84 -17.07 14.07
CA ASP A 86 -7.52 -15.78 14.69
C ASP A 86 -8.78 -15.20 15.31
N VAL A 87 -9.91 -15.27 14.58
CA VAL A 87 -11.25 -14.92 15.08
C VAL A 87 -11.61 -15.74 16.32
N VAL A 88 -11.36 -17.06 16.28
CA VAL A 88 -11.60 -17.95 17.42
C VAL A 88 -10.79 -17.53 18.65
N LYS A 89 -9.53 -17.17 18.46
CA LYS A 89 -8.62 -16.79 19.54
C LYS A 89 -8.99 -15.45 20.14
N GLU A 90 -9.28 -14.46 19.32
CA GLU A 90 -9.52 -13.07 19.76
C GLU A 90 -10.94 -12.87 20.34
N LEU A 91 -11.94 -13.56 19.78
CA LEU A 91 -13.31 -13.55 20.33
C LEU A 91 -13.53 -14.61 21.43
N GLY A 92 -12.49 -15.35 21.83
CA GLY A 92 -12.56 -16.32 22.94
C GLY A 92 -13.50 -17.50 22.68
N LEU A 93 -13.66 -17.94 21.42
CA LEU A 93 -14.61 -18.97 21.02
C LEU A 93 -14.12 -20.38 21.40
N SER A 94 -14.47 -20.84 22.60
CA SER A 94 -13.98 -22.11 23.13
C SER A 94 -14.84 -23.32 22.74
N SER A 95 -16.15 -23.14 22.54
CA SER A 95 -17.07 -24.27 22.32
C SER A 95 -17.08 -24.77 20.87
N ARG A 96 -17.43 -26.06 20.69
CA ARG A 96 -17.61 -26.66 19.36
C ARG A 96 -18.76 -25.99 18.59
N VAL A 97 -19.80 -25.55 19.31
CA VAL A 97 -20.97 -24.87 18.74
C VAL A 97 -20.57 -23.49 18.20
N ASP A 98 -19.77 -22.72 18.94
CA ASP A 98 -19.30 -21.40 18.51
C ASP A 98 -18.44 -21.50 17.26
N LYS A 99 -17.57 -22.51 17.17
CA LYS A 99 -16.72 -22.75 15.99
C LYS A 99 -17.55 -23.13 14.75
N GLN A 100 -18.62 -23.90 14.93
CA GLN A 100 -19.56 -24.21 13.85
C GLN A 100 -20.35 -22.97 13.42
N ASN A 101 -20.81 -22.15 14.38
CA ASN A 101 -21.52 -20.91 14.10
C ASN A 101 -20.62 -19.90 13.38
N LEU A 102 -19.37 -19.74 13.81
CA LEU A 102 -18.37 -18.93 13.11
C LEU A 102 -18.21 -19.36 11.66
N SER A 103 -18.12 -20.67 11.40
CA SER A 103 -17.97 -21.18 10.02
C SER A 103 -19.16 -20.79 9.14
N LYS A 104 -20.38 -20.80 9.68
CA LYS A 104 -21.60 -20.35 8.97
C LYS A 104 -21.61 -18.83 8.76
N ILE A 105 -21.18 -18.06 9.77
CA ILE A 105 -21.11 -16.59 9.69
C ILE A 105 -20.11 -16.18 8.61
N LEU A 106 -18.91 -16.76 8.59
CA LEU A 106 -17.90 -16.47 7.57
C LEU A 106 -18.38 -16.86 6.16
N GLU A 107 -19.07 -17.99 6.01
CA GLU A 107 -19.66 -18.36 4.71
C GLU A 107 -20.73 -17.36 4.27
N ARG A 108 -21.57 -16.87 5.20
CA ARG A 108 -22.56 -15.83 4.92
C ARG A 108 -21.90 -14.51 4.49
N LEU A 109 -20.89 -14.04 5.22
CA LEU A 109 -20.13 -12.83 4.85
C LEU A 109 -19.46 -12.96 3.47
N ARG A 110 -19.05 -14.18 3.10
CA ARG A 110 -18.52 -14.49 1.76
C ARG A 110 -19.60 -14.39 0.69
N THR A 111 -20.78 -14.98 0.92
CA THR A 111 -21.91 -14.91 0.00
C THR A 111 -22.43 -13.49 -0.17
N GLU A 112 -22.44 -12.69 0.91
CA GLU A 112 -22.76 -11.26 0.89
C GLU A 112 -21.70 -10.39 0.20
N GLY A 113 -20.54 -10.95 -0.15
CA GLY A 113 -19.47 -10.25 -0.84
C GLY A 113 -18.68 -9.29 0.04
N VAL A 114 -18.70 -9.48 1.36
CA VAL A 114 -17.89 -8.72 2.33
C VAL A 114 -16.46 -9.24 2.36
N ILE A 115 -16.29 -10.57 2.26
CA ILE A 115 -14.98 -11.23 2.28
C ILE A 115 -14.83 -12.22 1.12
N ASP A 116 -13.58 -12.51 0.77
CA ASP A 116 -13.21 -13.55 -0.19
C ASP A 116 -12.25 -14.56 0.46
N ARG A 117 -12.25 -15.80 -0.04
CA ARG A 117 -11.19 -16.76 0.31
C ARG A 117 -9.87 -16.27 -0.26
N HIS A 118 -8.78 -16.49 0.48
CA HIS A 118 -7.45 -16.07 0.08
C HIS A 118 -6.43 -17.19 0.25
N GLY A 119 -5.72 -17.54 -0.83
CA GLY A 119 -4.75 -18.63 -0.86
C GLY A 119 -5.37 -20.04 -0.78
N ASP A 120 -4.50 -21.04 -0.63
CA ASP A 120 -4.90 -22.46 -0.65
C ASP A 120 -5.22 -23.02 0.74
N LYS A 121 -4.91 -22.27 1.80
CA LYS A 121 -5.11 -22.71 3.19
C LYS A 121 -6.58 -22.60 3.59
N ARG A 122 -7.14 -23.68 4.13
CA ARG A 122 -8.52 -23.70 4.62
C ARG A 122 -8.73 -22.66 5.74
N GLY A 123 -9.82 -21.91 5.65
CA GLY A 123 -10.20 -20.93 6.66
C GLY A 123 -9.46 -19.59 6.53
N CYS A 124 -8.80 -19.33 5.40
CA CYS A 124 -8.09 -18.10 5.12
C CYS A 124 -8.95 -17.16 4.26
N TYR A 125 -9.16 -15.94 4.76
CA TYR A 125 -10.05 -14.95 4.16
C TYR A 125 -9.38 -13.58 4.08
N ARG A 126 -9.88 -12.72 3.19
CA ARG A 126 -9.54 -11.29 3.10
C ARG A 126 -10.81 -10.47 2.95
N LEU A 127 -10.79 -9.21 3.34
CA LEU A 127 -11.86 -8.27 3.03
C LEU A 127 -11.93 -8.03 1.50
N ARG A 128 -13.15 -7.96 0.96
CA ARG A 128 -13.36 -7.62 -0.46
C ARG A 128 -13.36 -6.10 -0.62
N GLU A 129 -12.44 -5.59 -1.43
CA GLU A 129 -12.39 -4.18 -1.83
C GLU A 129 -13.33 -3.96 -3.02
N ASN A 130 -14.44 -3.25 -2.79
CA ASN A 130 -15.42 -2.89 -3.84
C ASN A 130 -15.34 -1.41 -4.25
N ASN A 131 -14.45 -0.64 -3.63
CA ASN A 131 -14.27 0.77 -3.96
C ASN A 131 -13.41 0.89 -5.23
N LEU A 132 -14.07 1.13 -6.36
CA LEU A 132 -13.41 1.50 -7.60
C LEU A 132 -13.38 3.02 -7.69
N GLU A 133 -12.19 3.61 -7.75
CA GLU A 133 -12.05 5.02 -8.09
C GLU A 133 -12.22 5.18 -9.61
N ALA A 134 -13.26 5.91 -10.02
CA ALA A 134 -13.49 6.21 -11.42
C ALA A 134 -12.37 7.11 -11.96
N MET A 135 -11.73 6.69 -13.05
CA MET A 135 -10.71 7.49 -13.72
C MET A 135 -11.40 8.58 -14.56
N ASN A 136 -11.24 9.85 -14.18
CA ASN A 136 -11.85 10.96 -14.91
C ASN A 136 -10.87 11.52 -15.94
N ILE A 137 -10.95 11.02 -17.18
CA ILE A 137 -10.07 11.43 -18.28
C ILE A 137 -10.37 12.84 -18.83
N LEU A 138 -11.50 13.45 -18.46
CA LEU A 138 -11.92 14.78 -18.92
C LEU A 138 -11.66 15.87 -17.87
N ALA A 139 -11.22 15.50 -16.67
CA ALA A 139 -10.78 16.46 -15.67
C ALA A 139 -9.55 17.24 -16.19
N PRO A 140 -9.35 18.49 -15.75
CA PRO A 140 -8.12 19.21 -16.03
C PRO A 140 -6.94 18.35 -15.59
N SER A 141 -5.99 18.12 -16.51
CA SER A 141 -4.77 17.35 -16.23
C SER A 141 -4.15 17.82 -14.92
N GLU A 142 -3.83 16.90 -14.00
CA GLU A 142 -2.89 17.22 -12.94
C GLU A 142 -1.60 17.73 -13.60
N LYS A 143 -1.05 18.84 -13.09
CA LYS A 143 0.17 19.43 -13.65
C LYS A 143 1.32 18.42 -13.57
N GLU A 144 2.20 18.43 -14.57
CA GLU A 144 3.47 17.71 -14.55
C GLU A 144 4.21 18.00 -13.23
N VAL A 145 4.91 17.01 -12.69
CA VAL A 145 5.82 17.24 -11.56
C VAL A 145 7.12 17.78 -12.16
N GLU A 146 7.37 19.08 -11.99
CA GLU A 146 8.53 19.79 -12.55
C GLU A 146 9.84 19.40 -11.85
N ILE A 147 10.31 18.19 -12.14
CA ILE A 147 11.52 17.61 -11.55
C ILE A 147 12.72 17.87 -12.46
N VAL A 148 13.82 18.34 -11.86
CA VAL A 148 15.10 18.49 -12.55
C VAL A 148 15.97 17.25 -12.28
N TYR A 149 16.46 16.59 -13.33
CA TYR A 149 17.22 15.36 -13.18
C TYR A 149 18.72 15.56 -13.40
N PRO A 150 19.60 14.81 -12.70
CA PRO A 150 21.00 14.71 -13.07
C PRO A 150 21.15 14.13 -14.48
N LEU A 151 22.26 14.49 -15.14
CA LEU A 151 22.59 14.05 -16.50
C LEU A 151 21.57 14.52 -17.57
N TYR A 152 20.87 15.64 -17.35
CA TYR A 152 19.92 16.22 -18.33
C TYR A 152 18.81 15.26 -18.76
N LEU A 153 18.34 14.40 -17.85
CA LEU A 153 17.27 13.44 -18.14
C LEU A 153 15.89 14.09 -18.24
N ASP A 154 15.71 15.25 -17.62
CA ASP A 154 14.50 16.09 -17.73
C ASP A 154 14.23 16.55 -19.17
N SER A 155 15.27 16.62 -20.02
CA SER A 155 15.11 16.86 -21.46
C SER A 155 14.42 15.72 -22.22
N TRP A 156 14.38 14.51 -21.65
CA TRP A 156 13.88 13.31 -22.34
C TRP A 156 12.67 12.67 -21.67
N PHE A 157 12.38 13.00 -20.41
CA PHE A 157 11.35 12.35 -19.61
C PHE A 157 10.44 13.35 -18.91
N VAL A 158 9.13 13.12 -19.01
CA VAL A 158 8.10 13.86 -18.27
C VAL A 158 7.68 13.10 -17.02
N THR A 159 7.83 13.75 -15.87
CA THR A 159 7.41 13.18 -14.59
C THR A 159 5.95 13.48 -14.31
N LEU A 160 5.18 12.43 -14.05
CA LEU A 160 3.79 12.49 -13.64
C LEU A 160 3.64 12.00 -12.20
N PRO A 161 2.56 12.37 -11.51
CA PRO A 161 2.20 11.81 -10.21
C PRO A 161 2.24 10.28 -10.20
N ARG A 162 2.69 9.72 -9.08
CA ARG A 162 2.82 8.26 -8.83
C ARG A 162 3.89 7.56 -9.67
N ASN A 163 4.67 8.30 -10.47
CA ASN A 163 5.77 7.71 -11.23
C ASN A 163 6.80 7.05 -10.30
N ILE A 164 7.20 5.84 -10.70
CA ILE A 164 8.37 5.17 -10.19
C ILE A 164 9.52 5.39 -11.17
N ILE A 165 10.66 5.83 -10.66
CA ILE A 165 11.92 5.98 -11.38
C ILE A 165 12.92 5.00 -10.76
N ILE A 166 13.59 4.20 -11.59
CA ILE A 166 14.60 3.26 -11.13
C ILE A 166 15.98 3.66 -11.65
N ILE A 167 16.95 3.68 -10.75
CA ILE A 167 18.38 3.84 -11.05
C ILE A 167 19.08 2.52 -10.72
N ALA A 168 19.22 1.67 -11.73
CA ALA A 168 19.96 0.42 -11.60
C ALA A 168 21.43 0.67 -11.89
N GLY A 169 22.35 0.19 -11.05
CA GLY A 169 23.76 0.47 -11.26
C GLY A 169 24.70 -0.55 -10.66
N GLU A 170 25.86 -0.72 -11.28
CA GLU A 170 26.93 -1.59 -10.76
C GLU A 170 27.42 -1.07 -9.41
N PRO A 171 28.06 -1.89 -8.57
CA PRO A 171 28.84 -1.37 -7.44
C PRO A 171 29.76 -0.24 -7.92
N ASP A 172 29.80 0.86 -7.17
CA ASP A 172 30.61 2.06 -7.47
C ASP A 172 30.28 2.81 -8.78
N SER A 173 29.16 2.51 -9.44
CA SER A 173 28.70 3.24 -10.64
C SER A 173 28.23 4.69 -10.39
N GLY A 174 28.22 5.15 -9.13
CA GLY A 174 27.79 6.50 -8.77
C GLY A 174 26.29 6.67 -8.48
N LYS A 175 25.55 5.60 -8.14
CA LYS A 175 24.13 5.67 -7.78
C LYS A 175 23.83 6.69 -6.67
N THR A 176 24.48 6.57 -5.52
CA THR A 176 24.34 7.53 -4.42
C THR A 176 24.69 8.95 -4.86
N ALA A 177 25.76 9.12 -5.65
CA ALA A 177 26.10 10.43 -6.20
C ALA A 177 24.99 11.00 -7.09
N TRP A 178 24.40 10.16 -7.94
CA TRP A 178 23.26 10.54 -8.78
C TRP A 178 22.05 10.94 -7.91
N LEU A 179 21.69 10.14 -6.90
CA LEU A 179 20.57 10.42 -6.01
C LEU A 179 20.78 11.71 -5.21
N LEU A 180 21.98 11.95 -4.69
CA LEU A 180 22.29 13.18 -3.95
C LEU A 180 22.30 14.41 -4.86
N ASN A 181 22.73 14.30 -6.13
CA ASN A 181 22.56 15.37 -7.11
C ASN A 181 21.08 15.64 -7.40
N PHE A 182 20.29 14.59 -7.55
CA PHE A 182 18.84 14.71 -7.73
C PHE A 182 18.21 15.47 -6.56
N VAL A 183 18.54 15.10 -5.31
CA VAL A 183 18.06 15.79 -4.12
C VAL A 183 18.48 17.26 -4.16
N LYS A 184 19.77 17.56 -4.39
CA LYS A 184 20.29 18.93 -4.47
C LYS A 184 19.52 19.79 -5.47
N LEU A 185 19.20 19.24 -6.64
CA LEU A 185 18.51 19.96 -7.72
C LEU A 185 17.03 20.29 -7.39
N ASN A 186 16.41 19.56 -6.45
CA ASN A 186 14.97 19.65 -6.21
C ASN A 186 14.59 20.05 -4.78
N MET A 187 15.53 20.05 -3.82
CA MET A 187 15.26 20.26 -2.39
C MET A 187 14.75 21.67 -2.02
N GLU A 188 14.81 22.63 -2.95
CA GLU A 188 14.25 23.97 -2.76
C GLU A 188 12.76 24.05 -3.11
N HIS A 189 12.26 23.11 -3.91
CA HIS A 189 10.91 23.16 -4.49
C HIS A 189 10.01 22.02 -4.01
N PHE A 190 10.60 20.95 -3.48
CA PHE A 190 9.87 19.76 -3.09
C PHE A 190 10.21 19.33 -1.67
N ASP A 191 9.20 18.78 -1.00
CA ASP A 191 9.39 17.99 0.21
C ASP A 191 10.03 16.65 -0.15
N ILE A 192 11.26 16.41 0.33
CA ILE A 192 12.07 15.24 -0.03
C ILE A 192 12.36 14.37 1.19
N HIS A 193 12.01 13.09 1.05
CA HIS A 193 12.33 12.04 2.00
C HIS A 193 13.39 11.09 1.43
N TYR A 194 14.61 11.16 1.97
CA TYR A 194 15.74 10.31 1.64
C TYR A 194 15.85 9.14 2.61
N PHE A 195 15.61 7.93 2.13
CA PHE A 195 15.74 6.69 2.88
C PHE A 195 17.04 6.02 2.50
N ASN A 196 17.90 5.80 3.49
CA ASN A 196 19.25 5.26 3.32
C ASN A 196 19.37 3.91 4.02
N SER A 197 19.80 2.88 3.30
CA SER A 197 19.93 1.51 3.81
C SER A 197 21.35 1.12 4.20
N GLU A 198 22.37 1.82 3.70
CA GLU A 198 23.79 1.43 3.87
C GLU A 198 24.57 2.38 4.77
N MET A 199 24.48 3.68 4.53
CA MET A 199 25.46 4.62 5.08
C MET A 199 25.09 5.05 6.51
N GLY A 200 26.07 5.10 7.41
CA GLY A 200 25.89 5.80 8.68
C GLY A 200 25.87 7.33 8.51
N GLU A 201 25.48 8.05 9.57
CA GLU A 201 25.43 9.52 9.57
C GLU A 201 26.77 10.17 9.16
N MET A 202 27.89 9.64 9.66
CA MET A 202 29.23 10.15 9.34
C MET A 202 29.59 10.00 7.86
N GLU A 203 29.26 8.87 7.25
CA GLU A 203 29.51 8.65 5.82
C GLU A 203 28.64 9.58 4.99
N LEU A 204 27.34 9.67 5.29
CA LEU A 204 26.45 10.57 4.58
C LEU A 204 26.94 12.02 4.69
N ARG A 205 27.31 12.48 5.89
CA ARG A 205 27.88 13.82 6.11
C ARG A 205 29.14 14.06 5.26
N SER A 206 30.03 13.09 5.18
CA SER A 206 31.25 13.15 4.34
C SER A 206 30.94 13.18 2.84
N ARG A 207 29.84 12.57 2.39
CA ARG A 207 29.38 12.67 1.00
C ARG A 207 28.78 14.05 0.72
N LEU A 208 27.92 14.55 1.61
CA LEU A 208 27.26 15.83 1.49
C LEU A 208 28.26 17.01 1.48
N SER A 209 29.34 16.92 2.28
CA SER A 209 30.37 17.98 2.34
C SER A 209 31.16 18.17 1.05
N LYS A 210 31.09 17.22 0.11
CA LYS A 210 31.76 17.32 -1.20
C LYS A 210 30.99 18.17 -2.20
N PHE A 211 29.71 18.42 -1.96
CA PHE A 211 28.91 19.29 -2.80
C PHE A 211 29.28 20.76 -2.55
N ALA A 212 29.27 21.56 -3.62
CA ALA A 212 29.53 23.00 -3.57
C ALA A 212 28.35 23.81 -2.99
N ILE A 213 27.73 23.32 -1.91
CA ILE A 213 26.70 24.01 -1.12
C ILE A 213 26.93 23.77 0.39
N PRO A 214 26.58 24.73 1.25
CA PRO A 214 26.67 24.57 2.70
C PRO A 214 25.93 23.34 3.24
N LEU A 215 26.55 22.61 4.18
CA LEU A 215 25.93 21.43 4.80
C LEU A 215 24.57 21.74 5.48
N LYS A 216 24.42 22.97 5.99
CA LYS A 216 23.18 23.44 6.62
C LYS A 216 21.99 23.46 5.65
N ASP A 217 22.23 23.64 4.36
CA ASP A 217 21.15 23.75 3.37
C ASP A 217 20.45 22.40 3.18
N TRP A 218 21.15 21.29 3.44
CA TRP A 218 20.61 19.94 3.46
C TRP A 218 19.64 19.66 4.62
N GLN A 219 19.45 20.59 5.56
CA GLN A 219 18.44 20.46 6.62
C GLN A 219 17.01 20.45 6.07
N LYS A 220 16.80 20.95 4.85
CA LYS A 220 15.51 20.91 4.13
C LYS A 220 15.07 19.50 3.74
N VAL A 221 15.99 18.53 3.79
CA VAL A 221 15.75 17.14 3.38
C VAL A 221 15.57 16.25 4.60
N HIS A 222 14.44 15.55 4.64
CA HIS A 222 14.19 14.52 5.65
C HIS A 222 15.03 13.28 5.34
N ARG A 223 15.90 12.88 6.26
CA ARG A 223 16.84 11.75 6.09
C ARG A 223 16.52 10.66 7.11
N TRP A 224 16.40 9.42 6.64
CA TRP A 224 15.97 8.29 7.45
C TRP A 224 16.87 7.09 7.20
N GLU A 225 17.28 6.42 8.26
CA GLU A 225 17.90 5.10 8.16
C GLU A 225 16.80 4.04 8.00
N ARG A 226 16.85 3.27 6.91
CA ARG A 226 15.86 2.25 6.61
C ARG A 226 16.40 1.24 5.59
N SER A 227 16.37 -0.05 5.94
CA SER A 227 16.87 -1.14 5.10
C SER A 227 15.78 -1.99 4.42
N GLY A 228 14.51 -1.83 4.81
CA GLY A 228 13.42 -2.65 4.27
C GLY A 228 12.03 -2.11 4.58
N ASN A 229 10.99 -2.81 4.11
CA ASN A 229 9.58 -2.44 4.31
C ASN A 229 9.32 -0.95 4.01
N PHE A 230 9.84 -0.47 2.88
CA PHE A 230 9.78 0.94 2.51
C PHE A 230 8.34 1.42 2.30
N ALA A 231 7.45 0.54 1.83
CA ALA A 231 6.04 0.85 1.61
C ALA A 231 5.32 1.40 2.86
N ASP A 232 5.78 1.08 4.07
CA ASP A 232 5.16 1.56 5.30
C ASP A 232 5.52 3.01 5.63
N VAL A 233 6.61 3.52 5.06
CA VAL A 233 7.18 4.84 5.37
C VAL A 233 7.11 5.82 4.20
N ILE A 234 6.72 5.36 3.00
CA ILE A 234 6.48 6.22 1.83
C ILE A 234 5.55 7.36 2.20
N ARG A 235 5.94 8.57 1.80
CA ARG A 235 5.10 9.77 1.86
C ARG A 235 4.30 9.88 0.56
N PRO A 236 2.96 9.71 0.61
CA PRO A 236 2.15 9.58 -0.61
C PRO A 236 2.22 10.76 -1.58
N ASP A 237 2.47 11.97 -1.09
CA ASP A 237 2.43 13.21 -1.88
C ASP A 237 3.80 13.90 -2.03
N SER A 238 4.87 13.31 -1.48
CA SER A 238 6.22 13.89 -1.47
C SER A 238 7.16 13.16 -2.43
N VAL A 239 8.38 13.66 -2.58
CA VAL A 239 9.44 12.98 -3.34
C VAL A 239 10.15 11.98 -2.43
N ASN A 240 10.05 10.69 -2.74
CA ASN A 240 10.67 9.62 -1.96
C ASN A 240 11.92 9.11 -2.69
N VAL A 241 13.08 9.17 -2.05
CA VAL A 241 14.36 8.69 -2.59
C VAL A 241 14.83 7.51 -1.75
N ILE A 242 15.02 6.35 -2.38
CA ILE A 242 15.45 5.11 -1.72
C ILE A 242 16.86 4.75 -2.20
N ASP A 243 17.84 4.89 -1.30
CA ASP A 243 19.27 4.58 -1.50
C ASP A 243 19.73 3.47 -0.53
N PHE A 244 19.62 2.20 -0.87
CA PHE A 244 19.06 1.62 -2.08
C PHE A 244 18.06 0.54 -1.67
N LEU A 245 17.29 0.01 -2.63
CA LEU A 245 16.43 -1.13 -2.36
C LEU A 245 17.29 -2.39 -2.26
N GLU A 246 17.63 -2.76 -1.02
CA GLU A 246 18.44 -3.93 -0.73
C GLU A 246 17.70 -5.22 -1.07
N ILE A 247 18.37 -6.10 -1.81
CA ILE A 247 17.80 -7.39 -2.22
C ILE A 247 18.81 -8.46 -1.82
N THR A 248 18.45 -9.20 -0.77
CA THR A 248 19.25 -10.29 -0.21
C THR A 248 18.99 -11.57 -1.00
N GLU A 249 17.95 -12.32 -0.65
CA GLU A 249 17.70 -13.68 -1.19
C GLU A 249 16.40 -13.77 -2.01
N GLU A 250 15.39 -12.94 -1.68
CA GLU A 250 14.06 -13.01 -2.29
C GLU A 250 13.94 -12.14 -3.55
N HIS A 251 14.84 -12.32 -4.52
CA HIS A 251 14.90 -11.51 -5.74
C HIS A 251 13.56 -11.46 -6.53
N TYR A 252 12.75 -12.51 -6.43
CA TYR A 252 11.43 -12.58 -7.08
C TYR A 252 10.39 -11.63 -6.47
N ARG A 253 10.59 -11.16 -5.23
CA ARG A 253 9.64 -10.28 -4.53
C ARG A 253 9.84 -8.80 -4.83
N ILE A 254 10.92 -8.42 -5.52
CA ILE A 254 11.20 -7.00 -5.77
C ILE A 254 10.07 -6.31 -6.54
N GLY A 255 9.44 -7.01 -7.49
CA GLY A 255 8.27 -6.50 -8.21
C GLY A 255 7.11 -6.18 -7.26
N THR A 256 6.88 -7.05 -6.28
CA THR A 256 5.89 -6.84 -5.22
C THR A 256 6.24 -5.63 -4.37
N TRP A 257 7.50 -5.46 -3.96
CA TRP A 257 7.91 -4.30 -3.15
C TRP A 257 7.78 -2.99 -3.92
N ILE A 258 8.21 -2.95 -5.17
CA ILE A 258 8.05 -1.78 -6.05
C ILE A 258 6.57 -1.47 -6.25
N LYS A 259 5.73 -2.50 -6.43
CA LYS A 259 4.27 -2.34 -6.51
C LYS A 259 3.71 -1.75 -5.22
N GLN A 260 4.09 -2.27 -4.05
CA GLN A 260 3.62 -1.76 -2.75
C GLN A 260 4.03 -0.29 -2.54
N ILE A 261 5.24 0.11 -2.96
CA ILE A 261 5.66 1.51 -2.96
C ILE A 261 4.77 2.35 -3.88
N HIS A 262 4.54 1.90 -5.12
CA HIS A 262 3.67 2.58 -6.08
C HIS A 262 2.24 2.74 -5.56
N ASP A 263 1.68 1.70 -4.92
CA ASP A 263 0.30 1.70 -4.43
C ASP A 263 0.12 2.68 -3.25
N ARG A 264 1.22 3.08 -2.59
CA ARG A 264 1.21 4.12 -1.53
C ARG A 264 1.30 5.54 -2.07
N LEU A 265 1.73 5.74 -3.32
CA LEU A 265 1.83 7.06 -3.92
C LEU A 265 0.47 7.57 -4.36
N ARG A 266 0.20 8.85 -4.08
CA ARG A 266 -0.98 9.59 -4.53
C ARG A 266 -0.59 10.71 -5.49
N LYS A 267 0.07 11.77 -5.00
CA LYS A 267 0.61 12.86 -5.84
C LYS A 267 2.13 12.83 -5.98
N GLY A 268 2.81 12.12 -5.08
CA GLY A 268 4.26 12.06 -5.00
C GLY A 268 4.87 11.12 -6.02
N ILE A 269 6.19 11.01 -5.97
CA ILE A 269 6.98 10.10 -6.81
C ILE A 269 7.95 9.28 -5.95
N ALA A 270 8.47 8.19 -6.50
CA ALA A 270 9.56 7.45 -5.87
C ALA A 270 10.73 7.20 -6.84
N ILE A 271 11.93 7.46 -6.36
CA ILE A 271 13.20 7.19 -7.02
C ILE A 271 13.88 6.06 -6.25
N ILE A 272 14.15 4.94 -6.92
CA ILE A 272 14.63 3.72 -6.28
C ILE A 272 15.96 3.32 -6.91
N ALA A 273 17.04 3.32 -6.11
CA ALA A 273 18.29 2.72 -6.52
C ALA A 273 18.24 1.20 -6.37
N ILE A 274 18.76 0.48 -7.37
CA ILE A 274 18.87 -0.99 -7.35
C ILE A 274 20.27 -1.39 -7.79
N GLN A 275 20.85 -2.40 -7.15
CA GLN A 275 22.13 -2.97 -7.57
C GLN A 275 21.96 -3.88 -8.80
N LYS A 276 22.92 -3.88 -9.73
CA LYS A 276 22.93 -4.80 -10.88
C LYS A 276 24.27 -5.54 -11.00
N LYS A 277 24.27 -6.64 -11.77
CA LYS A 277 25.52 -7.33 -12.16
C LYS A 277 26.26 -6.51 -13.22
N ARG A 278 27.60 -6.58 -13.23
CA ARG A 278 28.40 -5.92 -14.25
C ARG A 278 27.99 -6.37 -15.65
N GLY A 279 27.87 -5.43 -16.58
CA GLY A 279 27.43 -5.69 -17.96
C GLY A 279 25.94 -6.03 -18.14
N ALA A 280 25.16 -6.13 -17.07
CA ALA A 280 23.71 -6.31 -17.18
C ALA A 280 23.01 -4.97 -17.49
N ASP A 281 21.96 -5.04 -18.31
CA ASP A 281 21.06 -3.91 -18.59
C ASP A 281 20.03 -3.69 -17.46
N VAL A 282 19.70 -4.74 -16.71
CA VAL A 282 18.70 -4.72 -15.63
C VAL A 282 19.31 -5.03 -14.27
N GLY A 283 18.69 -4.45 -13.24
CA GLY A 283 18.95 -4.64 -11.82
C GLY A 283 18.69 -6.06 -11.33
N ARG A 284 19.15 -6.36 -10.12
CA ARG A 284 18.82 -7.60 -9.40
C ARG A 284 17.30 -7.75 -9.34
N GLY A 285 16.80 -8.94 -9.67
CA GLY A 285 15.37 -9.22 -9.90
C GLY A 285 14.94 -9.23 -11.37
N GLY A 286 15.82 -8.86 -12.30
CA GLY A 286 15.62 -9.04 -13.73
C GLY A 286 14.52 -8.14 -14.31
N ASP A 287 13.84 -8.63 -15.36
CA ASP A 287 12.86 -7.86 -16.13
C ASP A 287 11.62 -7.45 -15.32
N VAL A 288 11.33 -8.14 -14.21
CA VAL A 288 10.26 -7.75 -13.28
C VAL A 288 10.48 -6.32 -12.75
N THR A 289 11.74 -5.90 -12.60
CA THR A 289 12.09 -4.53 -12.20
C THR A 289 11.71 -3.49 -13.24
N LEU A 290 11.49 -3.89 -14.50
CA LEU A 290 11.08 -3.00 -15.58
C LEU A 290 9.57 -2.77 -15.63
N GLU A 291 8.72 -3.55 -14.97
CA GLU A 291 7.26 -3.49 -15.19
C GLU A 291 6.64 -2.16 -14.79
N LYS A 292 6.81 -1.78 -13.52
CA LYS A 292 6.24 -0.57 -12.89
C LYS A 292 6.90 0.76 -13.27
N PRO A 293 8.24 0.89 -13.36
CA PRO A 293 8.87 2.19 -13.58
C PRO A 293 8.45 2.83 -14.91
N ARG A 294 8.40 4.16 -14.90
CA ARG A 294 8.21 4.97 -16.12
C ARG A 294 9.52 5.51 -16.67
N LEU A 295 10.54 5.59 -15.83
CA LEU A 295 11.93 5.82 -16.22
C LEU A 295 12.81 4.76 -15.55
N TYR A 296 13.70 4.13 -16.32
CA TYR A 296 14.69 3.17 -15.86
C TYR A 296 16.04 3.53 -16.46
N ILE A 297 16.97 3.90 -15.60
CA ILE A 297 18.33 4.26 -15.96
C ILE A 297 19.26 3.16 -15.50
N ASN A 298 20.18 2.79 -16.39
CA ASN A 298 21.30 1.94 -16.08
C ASN A 298 22.56 2.79 -15.94
N LEU A 299 23.24 2.66 -14.81
CA LEU A 299 24.54 3.27 -14.54
C LEU A 299 25.64 2.21 -14.52
N SER A 300 26.65 2.44 -15.34
CA SER A 300 27.93 1.74 -15.32
C SER A 300 29.04 2.79 -15.17
N PRO A 301 30.27 2.40 -14.79
CA PRO A 301 31.38 3.35 -14.69
C PRO A 301 31.53 4.19 -15.97
N GLY A 302 31.32 5.50 -15.83
CA GLY A 302 31.44 6.49 -16.90
C GLY A 302 30.33 6.53 -17.95
N LYS A 303 29.24 5.77 -17.75
CA LYS A 303 28.18 5.65 -18.74
C LYS A 303 26.80 5.50 -18.11
N ALA A 304 25.83 6.21 -18.67
CA ALA A 304 24.42 6.05 -18.36
C ALA A 304 23.66 5.59 -19.60
N LYS A 305 22.65 4.73 -19.43
CA LYS A 305 21.78 4.25 -20.51
C LYS A 305 20.32 4.33 -20.07
N ILE A 306 19.46 4.86 -20.94
CA ILE A 306 18.01 4.84 -20.73
C ILE A 306 17.51 3.46 -21.16
N VAL A 307 17.23 2.57 -20.22
CA VAL A 307 16.70 1.23 -20.52
C VAL A 307 15.22 1.30 -20.86
N LYS A 308 14.49 2.16 -20.14
CA LYS A 308 13.05 2.36 -20.31
C LYS A 308 12.67 3.80 -20.01
N CYS A 309 11.82 4.35 -20.86
CA CYS A 309 11.18 5.64 -20.75
C CYS A 309 9.80 5.49 -21.41
N LYS A 310 8.74 5.78 -20.65
CA LYS A 310 7.35 5.72 -21.14
C LYS A 310 6.73 7.09 -21.39
N ASN A 311 7.15 8.11 -20.64
CA ASN A 311 6.59 9.45 -20.75
C ASN A 311 7.62 10.33 -21.46
N TRP A 312 7.60 10.33 -22.78
CA TRP A 312 8.61 11.03 -23.58
C TRP A 312 8.35 12.53 -23.57
N LYS A 313 9.39 13.35 -23.39
CA LYS A 313 9.28 14.80 -23.54
C LYS A 313 9.10 15.21 -25.01
N HIS A 314 9.71 14.44 -25.91
CA HIS A 314 9.63 14.61 -27.35
C HIS A 314 8.86 13.43 -27.95
N GLU A 315 7.67 13.68 -28.50
CA GLU A 315 6.79 12.63 -29.03
C GLU A 315 7.43 11.88 -30.21
N ASP A 316 8.22 12.58 -31.02
CA ASP A 316 8.85 12.02 -32.23
C ASP A 316 10.14 11.25 -31.98
N THR A 317 10.70 11.31 -30.76
CA THR A 317 12.02 10.74 -30.47
C THR A 317 11.96 9.79 -29.28
N ASN A 318 12.04 8.49 -29.56
CA ASN A 318 12.09 7.45 -28.54
C ASN A 318 13.48 7.43 -27.85
N PRO A 319 13.59 7.78 -26.55
CA PRO A 319 14.86 7.86 -25.85
C PRO A 319 15.38 6.49 -25.37
N ASN A 320 14.60 5.41 -25.51
CA ASN A 320 15.02 4.08 -25.07
C ASN A 320 16.27 3.60 -25.82
N GLY A 321 17.28 3.18 -25.09
CA GLY A 321 18.58 2.79 -25.62
C GLY A 321 19.53 3.95 -25.90
N MET A 322 19.15 5.21 -25.62
CA MET A 322 20.12 6.31 -25.62
C MET A 322 21.13 6.14 -24.49
N GLU A 323 22.35 6.57 -24.75
CA GLU A 323 23.50 6.47 -23.85
C GLU A 323 24.18 7.83 -23.72
N LEU A 324 24.70 8.12 -22.53
CA LEU A 324 25.43 9.34 -22.19
C LEU A 324 26.74 8.96 -21.49
N GLU A 325 27.82 9.64 -21.82
CA GLU A 325 29.15 9.40 -21.25
C GLU A 325 29.52 10.52 -20.27
N PHE A 326 30.07 10.14 -19.13
CA PHE A 326 30.43 11.07 -18.07
C PHE A 326 31.67 10.63 -17.29
N ARG A 327 32.24 11.58 -16.55
CA ARG A 327 33.21 11.32 -15.48
C ARG A 327 32.64 11.78 -14.14
N LEU A 328 32.78 10.96 -13.12
CA LEU A 328 32.41 11.30 -11.75
C LEU A 328 33.64 11.84 -11.00
N VAL A 329 33.68 13.14 -10.80
CA VAL A 329 34.77 13.86 -10.12
C VAL A 329 34.42 14.06 -8.65
N LYS A 330 35.40 13.88 -7.76
CA LYS A 330 35.25 13.98 -6.29
C LYS A 330 34.15 13.09 -5.70
N GLY A 331 33.63 12.12 -6.45
CA GLY A 331 32.55 11.23 -6.01
C GLY A 331 31.16 11.88 -5.93
N CYS A 332 30.98 13.10 -6.45
CA CYS A 332 29.69 13.80 -6.44
C CYS A 332 29.44 14.70 -7.66
N GLU A 333 30.46 15.06 -8.45
CA GLU A 333 30.32 15.97 -9.58
C GLU A 333 30.33 15.20 -10.91
N PHE A 334 29.24 15.26 -11.67
CA PHE A 334 29.18 14.66 -12.99
C PHE A 334 29.70 15.65 -14.05
N LYS A 335 30.79 15.30 -14.73
CA LYS A 335 31.28 15.97 -15.94
C LYS A 335 30.80 15.20 -17.15
N ILE A 336 29.97 15.81 -18.00
CA ILE A 336 29.46 15.15 -19.21
C ILE A 336 30.51 15.24 -20.31
N ASP A 337 30.88 14.10 -20.88
CA ASP A 337 31.80 14.01 -22.00
C ASP A 337 31.04 13.87 -23.33
N LYS A 338 29.90 13.15 -23.33
CA LYS A 338 29.02 12.98 -24.48
C LYS A 338 27.57 12.98 -24.07
N LEU A 339 26.71 13.76 -24.73
CA LEU A 339 25.27 13.83 -24.45
C LEU A 339 24.52 12.55 -24.87
N TRP A 340 23.24 12.47 -24.50
CA TRP A 340 22.35 11.36 -24.85
C TRP A 340 22.26 11.15 -26.36
N GLU A 341 22.77 10.01 -26.82
CA GLU A 341 22.72 9.60 -28.23
C GLU A 341 22.37 8.12 -28.35
N LYS A 342 21.77 7.74 -29.47
CA LYS A 342 21.61 6.31 -29.80
C LYS A 342 22.99 5.75 -30.15
N PRO A 343 23.39 4.58 -29.61
CA PRO A 343 24.56 3.89 -30.11
C PRO A 343 24.34 3.56 -31.59
N GLU A 344 25.41 3.64 -32.39
CA GLU A 344 25.34 3.28 -33.81
C GLU A 344 24.80 1.85 -33.92
N PRO A 345 23.78 1.61 -34.76
CA PRO A 345 23.26 0.26 -34.93
C PRO A 345 24.38 -0.61 -35.48
N PRO A 346 24.52 -1.86 -35.00
CA PRO A 346 25.41 -2.82 -35.66
C PRO A 346 25.00 -2.92 -37.13
N ALA A 347 25.99 -3.02 -38.03
CA ALA A 347 25.74 -3.13 -39.47
C ALA A 347 24.61 -4.13 -39.72
N PRO A 348 23.58 -3.76 -40.50
CA PRO A 348 22.42 -4.62 -40.68
C PRO A 348 22.91 -5.97 -41.23
N LYS A 349 22.68 -7.05 -40.47
CA LYS A 349 22.69 -8.38 -41.07
C LYS A 349 21.68 -8.31 -42.19
N LYS A 350 22.05 -8.69 -43.43
CA LYS A 350 21.15 -8.69 -44.60
C LYS A 350 19.80 -9.27 -44.21
N ALA A 351 18.86 -8.40 -43.87
CA ALA A 351 17.51 -8.76 -43.48
C ALA A 351 16.68 -8.52 -44.73
N ARG A 352 15.93 -9.54 -45.15
CA ARG A 352 14.88 -9.35 -46.15
C ARG A 352 14.01 -8.20 -45.70
N SER A 353 13.66 -7.32 -46.63
CA SER A 353 12.74 -6.23 -46.32
C SER A 353 11.39 -6.81 -45.90
N TYR A 354 10.67 -6.12 -45.02
CA TYR A 354 9.31 -6.53 -44.61
C TYR A 354 8.38 -6.72 -45.82
N ARG A 355 8.59 -5.95 -46.89
CA ARG A 355 7.87 -6.11 -48.16
C ARG A 355 8.14 -7.45 -48.84
N GLU A 356 9.38 -7.93 -48.83
CA GLU A 356 9.76 -9.23 -49.37
C GLU A 356 9.18 -10.39 -48.56
N PHE A 357 9.08 -10.23 -47.23
CA PHE A 357 8.47 -11.23 -46.35
C PHE A 357 6.95 -11.34 -46.53
N VAL A 358 6.26 -10.21 -46.68
CA VAL A 358 4.79 -10.18 -46.84
C VAL A 358 4.37 -10.69 -48.23
N ALA A 359 5.17 -10.46 -49.28
CA ALA A 359 4.87 -10.92 -50.63
C ALA A 359 4.87 -12.46 -50.78
N GLU A 360 5.66 -13.18 -49.98
CA GLU A 360 5.71 -14.65 -49.99
C GLU A 360 4.57 -15.32 -49.20
N GLY A 361 3.88 -14.60 -48.30
CA GLY A 361 2.74 -15.12 -47.53
C GLY A 361 1.40 -15.08 -48.28
N THR A 362 1.40 -14.57 -49.51
CA THR A 362 0.21 -14.42 -50.38
C THR A 362 0.32 -15.17 -51.70
N ALA A 363 1.31 -16.07 -51.85
CA ALA A 363 1.51 -16.90 -53.03
C ALA A 363 0.96 -18.32 -52.81
#